data_AF-A0A952IXF5-F1
#
_entry.id   AF-A0A952IXF5-F1
#
_cell.length_a   1.000
_cell.length_b   1.000
_cell.length_c   1.000
_cell.angle_alpha   90.00
_cell.angle_beta   90.00
_cell.angle_gamma   90.00
#
_symmetry.space_group_name_H-M   'P 1'
#
loop_
_entity.id
_entity.type
_entity.pdbx_description
1 polymer ?
#
loop_
_entity_poly.entity_id
_entity_poly.type
_entity_poly.pdbx_seq_one_letter_code
_entity_poly.pdbx_strand_id
1 'polypeptide(L)'
;MSAAGRKKKPRLESPQHAAIGRWLTLVGYFGLLILILNWFSWIAPPSRVPRSLIIAALAIPLLFPLRGIIHARRYTHQWVGFLSLLYFIIGVDVSYNHHGIERWLGLSMVILSLILLIGSGLYARFTPTPTEQRKLR
;
A
#
# COMPACT_ATOMS: atom_id res chain seq x y z
N MET A 1 4.86 -44.81 28.60
CA MET A 1 5.54 -44.04 27.52
C MET A 1 4.63 -42.89 27.09
N SER A 2 4.83 -41.69 27.65
CA SER A 2 4.01 -40.51 27.34
C SER A 2 4.75 -39.65 26.32
N ALA A 3 4.25 -39.62 25.08
CA ALA A 3 4.79 -38.77 24.03
C ALA A 3 4.34 -37.32 24.28
N ALA A 4 5.20 -36.55 24.96
CA ALA A 4 5.02 -35.12 25.12
C ALA A 4 5.04 -34.44 23.73
N GLY A 5 3.85 -34.13 23.21
CA GLY A 5 3.68 -33.40 21.96
C GLY A 5 4.41 -32.06 22.03
N ARG A 6 5.48 -31.90 21.23
CA ARG A 6 6.20 -30.63 21.10
C ARG A 6 5.21 -29.55 20.67
N LYS A 7 4.91 -28.60 21.56
CA LYS A 7 4.16 -27.38 21.22
C LYS A 7 4.93 -26.67 20.11
N LYS A 8 4.41 -26.71 18.87
CA LYS A 8 4.97 -25.93 17.76
C LYS A 8 4.90 -24.46 18.16
N LYS A 9 6.06 -23.81 18.33
CA LYS A 9 6.13 -22.37 18.60
C LYS A 9 5.30 -21.65 17.52
N PRO A 10 4.41 -20.71 17.90
CA PRO A 10 3.61 -19.97 16.93
C PRO A 10 4.56 -19.31 15.92
N ARG A 11 4.27 -19.51 14.64
CA ARG A 11 5.10 -19.07 13.52
C ARG A 11 5.00 -17.53 13.43
N LEU A 12 5.82 -16.84 14.24
CA LEU A 12 6.08 -15.39 14.22
C LEU A 12 4.87 -14.49 14.58
N GLU A 13 4.22 -14.75 15.71
CA GLU A 13 3.22 -13.83 16.28
C GLU A 13 3.93 -12.73 17.09
N SER A 14 4.18 -11.59 16.46
CA SER A 14 4.67 -10.40 17.19
C SER A 14 3.76 -9.21 16.89
N PRO A 15 2.80 -8.91 17.78
CA PRO A 15 1.77 -7.90 17.53
C PRO A 15 2.35 -6.52 17.24
N GLN A 16 3.52 -6.20 17.80
CA GLN A 16 4.24 -4.95 17.54
C GLN A 16 4.65 -4.78 16.06
N HIS A 17 5.18 -5.82 15.41
CA HIS A 17 5.63 -5.71 14.02
C HIS A 17 4.46 -5.66 13.04
N ALA A 18 3.36 -6.33 13.37
CA ALA A 18 2.10 -6.22 12.64
C ALA A 18 1.53 -4.79 12.75
N ALA A 19 1.59 -4.17 13.93
CA ALA A 19 1.16 -2.79 14.12
C ALA A 19 2.03 -1.81 13.30
N ILE A 20 3.35 -1.96 13.30
CA ILE A 20 4.27 -1.14 12.49
C ILE A 20 3.95 -1.28 11.01
N GLY A 21 3.78 -2.52 10.51
CA GLY A 21 3.40 -2.77 9.12
C GLY A 21 2.09 -2.09 8.73
N ARG A 22 1.09 -2.14 9.61
CA ARG A 22 -0.20 -1.46 9.42
C ARG A 22 -0.04 0.05 9.33
N TRP A 23 0.72 0.66 10.24
CA TRP A 23 0.96 2.11 10.24
C TRP A 23 1.69 2.55 8.97
N LEU A 24 2.71 1.81 8.54
CA LEU A 24 3.42 2.08 7.28
C LEU A 24 2.47 1.98 6.08
N THR A 25 1.62 0.95 6.01
CA THR A 25 0.60 0.84 4.95
C THR A 25 -0.34 2.03 4.95
N LEU A 26 -0.83 2.45 6.12
CA LEU A 26 -1.74 3.60 6.21
C LEU A 26 -1.06 4.90 5.76
N VAL A 27 0.16 5.16 6.23
CA VAL A 27 0.93 6.36 5.85
C VAL A 27 1.22 6.38 4.36
N GLY A 28 1.71 5.29 3.79
CA GLY A 28 1.98 5.20 2.35
C GLY A 28 0.71 5.36 1.50
N TYR A 29 -0.39 4.71 1.91
CA TYR A 29 -1.66 4.75 1.20
C TYR A 29 -2.32 6.14 1.24
N PHE A 30 -2.49 6.73 2.43
CA PHE A 30 -3.09 8.06 2.56
C PHE A 30 -2.17 9.14 2.01
N GLY A 31 -0.85 8.99 2.15
CA GLY A 31 0.11 9.87 1.52
C GLY A 31 -0.05 9.88 0.00
N LEU A 32 -0.16 8.71 -0.65
CA LEU A 32 -0.42 8.61 -2.09
C LEU A 32 -1.74 9.26 -2.48
N LEU A 33 -2.81 8.99 -1.73
CA LEU A 33 -4.13 9.57 -1.98
C LEU A 33 -4.07 11.11 -1.93
N ILE A 34 -3.49 11.66 -0.86
CA ILE A 34 -3.36 13.11 -0.67
C ILE A 34 -2.47 13.71 -1.76
N LEU A 35 -1.34 13.07 -2.08
CA LEU A 35 -0.42 13.55 -3.12
C LEU A 35 -1.11 13.64 -4.47
N ILE A 36 -1.85 12.60 -4.90
CA ILE A 36 -2.59 12.58 -6.16
C ILE A 36 -3.65 13.70 -6.17
N LEU A 37 -4.44 13.83 -5.10
CA LEU A 37 -5.49 14.85 -5.01
C LEU A 37 -4.91 16.27 -5.04
N ASN A 38 -3.82 16.52 -4.30
CA ASN A 38 -3.21 17.85 -4.18
C ASN A 38 -2.49 18.26 -5.46
N TRP A 39 -1.78 17.32 -6.09
CA TRP A 39 -1.03 17.54 -7.32
C TRP A 39 -1.96 17.99 -8.46
N PHE A 40 -2.98 17.19 -8.79
CA PHE A 40 -3.84 17.48 -9.95
C PHE A 40 -4.88 18.58 -9.68
N SER A 41 -5.19 18.88 -8.42
CA SER A 41 -6.11 19.97 -8.08
C SER A 41 -5.42 21.33 -8.17
N TRP A 42 -4.23 21.49 -7.58
CA TRP A 42 -3.64 22.81 -7.33
C TRP A 42 -2.26 23.04 -7.94
N ILE A 43 -1.41 22.02 -8.06
CA ILE A 43 0.03 22.25 -8.31
C ILE A 43 0.38 22.28 -9.80
N ALA A 44 -0.12 21.33 -10.59
CA ALA A 44 0.16 21.26 -12.02
C ALA A 44 -1.04 20.67 -12.78
N PRO A 45 -2.04 21.48 -13.11
CA PRO A 45 -3.21 21.00 -13.83
C PRO A 45 -2.82 20.57 -15.25
N PRO A 46 -3.10 19.31 -15.65
CA PRO A 46 -2.81 18.83 -16.99
C PRO A 46 -3.54 19.67 -18.04
N SER A 47 -2.78 20.17 -19.01
CA SER A 47 -3.26 21.09 -20.06
C SER A 47 -3.87 20.36 -21.26
N ARG A 48 -3.59 19.05 -21.44
CA ARG A 48 -4.02 18.26 -22.61
C ARG A 48 -5.14 17.26 -22.32
N VAL A 49 -5.37 16.91 -21.06
CA VAL A 49 -6.27 15.82 -20.66
C VAL A 49 -7.20 16.33 -19.55
N PRO A 50 -8.49 15.94 -19.53
CA PRO A 50 -9.40 16.39 -18.48
C PRO A 50 -8.86 16.01 -17.10
N ARG A 51 -8.72 16.99 -16.20
CA ARG A 51 -8.26 16.79 -14.82
C ARG A 51 -9.02 15.68 -14.10
N SER A 52 -10.34 15.65 -14.30
CA SER A 52 -11.23 14.64 -13.73
C SER A 52 -10.91 13.22 -14.19
N LEU A 53 -10.45 13.06 -15.43
CA LEU A 53 -10.17 11.74 -16.02
C LEU A 53 -8.88 11.14 -15.44
N ILE A 54 -7.84 11.95 -15.26
CA ILE A 54 -6.58 11.50 -14.64
C ILE A 54 -6.78 11.20 -13.15
N ILE A 55 -7.50 12.07 -12.44
CA ILE A 55 -7.83 11.83 -11.02
C ILE A 55 -8.69 10.57 -10.89
N ALA A 56 -9.69 10.38 -11.75
CA ALA A 56 -10.49 9.16 -11.75
C ALA A 56 -9.64 7.91 -12.02
N ALA A 57 -8.77 7.95 -13.04
CA ALA A 57 -7.91 6.83 -13.38
C ALA A 57 -6.94 6.43 -12.25
N LEU A 58 -6.41 7.39 -11.50
CA LEU A 58 -5.44 7.14 -10.42
C LEU A 58 -6.08 6.94 -9.05
N ALA A 59 -7.14 7.67 -8.72
CA ALA A 59 -7.76 7.64 -7.40
C ALA A 59 -8.78 6.50 -7.27
N ILE A 60 -9.54 6.15 -8.32
CA ILE A 60 -10.55 5.08 -8.24
C ILE A 60 -9.93 3.72 -7.87
N PRO A 61 -8.81 3.28 -8.49
CA PRO A 61 -8.14 2.04 -8.08
C PRO A 61 -7.68 2.07 -6.63
N LEU A 62 -7.30 3.25 -6.13
CA LEU A 62 -6.89 3.45 -4.74
C LEU A 62 -8.10 3.38 -3.79
N LEU A 63 -9.26 3.92 -4.17
CA LEU A 63 -10.47 3.91 -3.34
C LEU A 63 -11.04 2.51 -3.11
N PHE A 64 -10.85 1.57 -4.04
CA PHE A 64 -11.35 0.19 -3.91
C PHE A 64 -10.82 -0.53 -2.65
N PRO A 65 -9.51 -0.57 -2.36
CA PRO A 65 -8.98 -1.15 -1.14
C PRO A 65 -9.21 -0.32 0.13
N LEU A 66 -9.73 0.91 0.06
CA LEU A 66 -9.91 1.80 1.23
C LEU A 66 -10.64 1.09 2.39
N ARG A 67 -11.80 0.50 2.08
CA ARG A 67 -12.62 -0.20 3.09
C ARG A 67 -11.83 -1.35 3.71
N GLY A 68 -11.09 -2.11 2.91
CA GLY A 68 -10.35 -3.28 3.40
C GLY A 68 -9.10 -2.94 4.21
N ILE A 69 -8.42 -1.83 3.89
CA ILE A 69 -7.30 -1.30 4.69
C ILE A 69 -7.78 -0.87 6.08
N ILE A 70 -8.90 -0.14 6.16
CA ILE A 70 -9.47 0.34 7.43
C ILE A 70 -9.84 -0.86 8.34
N HIS A 71 -10.45 -1.89 7.76
CA HIS A 71 -10.83 -3.12 8.47
C HIS A 71 -9.66 -4.09 8.68
N ALA A 72 -8.42 -3.68 8.39
CA ALA A 72 -7.21 -4.48 8.60
C ALA A 72 -7.27 -5.88 7.94
N ARG A 73 -7.93 -6.00 6.78
CA ARG A 73 -8.01 -7.28 6.06
C ARG A 73 -6.65 -7.62 5.46
N ARG A 74 -6.11 -8.81 5.79
CA ARG A 74 -4.82 -9.30 5.28
C ARG A 74 -4.79 -9.37 3.75
N TYR A 75 -5.87 -9.88 3.14
CA TYR A 75 -6.01 -9.95 1.68
C TYR A 75 -5.89 -8.56 1.04
N THR A 76 -6.53 -7.55 1.63
CA THR A 76 -6.46 -6.18 1.11
C THR A 76 -5.07 -5.58 1.25
N HIS A 77 -4.36 -5.83 2.37
CA HIS A 77 -2.98 -5.37 2.52
C HIS A 77 -2.08 -5.96 1.43
N GLN A 78 -2.21 -7.27 1.13
CA GLN A 78 -1.46 -7.89 0.04
C GLN A 78 -1.79 -7.28 -1.33
N TRP A 79 -3.08 -7.06 -1.60
CA TRP A 79 -3.55 -6.40 -2.83
C TRP A 79 -2.97 -5.01 -3.03
N VAL A 80 -2.93 -4.23 -1.95
CA VAL A 80 -2.41 -2.86 -1.96
C VAL A 80 -0.90 -2.84 -2.18
N GLY A 81 -0.19 -3.90 -1.77
CA GLY A 81 1.21 -4.11 -2.11
C GLY A 81 1.42 -4.20 -3.62
N PHE A 82 0.60 -4.97 -4.35
CA PHE A 82 0.67 -5.00 -5.81
C PHE A 82 0.31 -3.66 -6.44
N LEU A 83 -0.71 -2.99 -5.90
CA LEU A 83 -1.13 -1.67 -6.37
C LEU A 83 -0.02 -0.62 -6.21
N SER A 84 0.78 -0.72 -5.14
CA SER A 84 1.90 0.19 -4.91
C SER A 84 2.94 0.16 -6.03
N LEU A 85 3.13 -0.99 -6.70
CA LEU A 85 4.07 -1.12 -7.82
C LEU A 85 3.65 -0.27 -9.03
N LEU A 86 2.34 -0.13 -9.27
CA LEU A 86 1.84 0.75 -10.34
C LEU A 86 2.18 2.21 -10.05
N TYR A 87 1.96 2.67 -8.81
CA TYR A 87 2.33 4.03 -8.42
C TYR A 87 3.84 4.27 -8.39
N PHE A 88 4.63 3.23 -8.07
CA PHE A 88 6.08 3.30 -8.17
C PHE A 88 6.52 3.59 -9.62
N ILE A 89 5.99 2.83 -10.59
CA ILE A 89 6.32 3.02 -12.02
C ILE A 89 5.93 4.43 -12.47
N ILE A 90 4.72 4.88 -12.12
CA ILE A 90 4.24 6.23 -12.48
C ILE A 90 5.10 7.31 -11.82
N GLY A 91 5.48 7.15 -10.55
CA GLY A 91 6.34 8.11 -9.86
C GLY A 91 7.74 8.20 -10.48
N VAL A 92 8.31 7.06 -10.91
CA VAL A 92 9.60 7.02 -11.62
C VAL A 92 9.48 7.70 -12.98
N ASP A 93 8.45 7.36 -13.75
CA ASP A 93 8.18 7.96 -15.06
C ASP A 93 8.06 9.49 -14.97
N VAL A 94 7.30 9.98 -13.99
CA VAL A 94 7.15 11.41 -13.73
C VAL A 94 8.48 12.03 -13.34
N SER A 95 9.20 11.41 -12.40
CA SER A 95 10.48 11.93 -11.93
C SER A 95 11.54 12.00 -13.04
N TYR A 96 11.43 11.16 -14.06
CA TYR A 96 12.38 11.10 -15.15
C TYR A 96 12.01 12.03 -16.31
N ASN A 97 10.73 12.07 -16.70
CA ASN A 97 10.26 12.82 -17.86
C ASN A 97 9.88 14.28 -17.56
N HIS A 98 9.69 14.63 -16.29
CA HIS A 98 9.31 15.99 -15.89
C HIS A 98 10.43 16.71 -15.13
N HIS A 99 10.40 18.04 -15.14
CA HIS A 99 11.37 18.90 -14.47
C HIS A 99 10.68 19.83 -13.46
N GLY A 100 11.47 20.46 -12.59
CA GLY A 100 10.94 21.40 -11.59
C GLY A 100 10.11 20.69 -10.51
N ILE A 101 8.93 21.25 -10.19
CA ILE A 101 8.08 20.78 -9.09
C ILE A 101 7.53 19.37 -9.33
N GLU A 102 7.20 19.03 -10.57
CA GLU A 102 6.62 17.72 -10.93
C GLU A 102 7.61 16.58 -10.67
N ARG A 103 8.91 16.82 -10.87
CA ARG A 103 9.96 15.84 -10.53
C ARG A 103 9.93 15.47 -9.05
N TRP A 104 9.80 16.47 -8.17
CA TRP A 104 9.74 16.25 -6.73
C TRP A 104 8.45 15.55 -6.30
N LEU A 105 7.34 15.79 -7.00
CA LEU A 105 6.08 15.07 -6.78
C LEU A 105 6.21 13.60 -7.21
N GLY A 106 6.86 13.34 -8.35
CA GLY A 106 7.21 11.98 -8.79
C GLY A 106 8.07 11.24 -7.77
N LEU A 107 9.14 11.87 -7.28
CA LEU A 107 9.99 11.29 -6.22
C LEU A 107 9.21 11.01 -4.92
N SER A 108 8.32 11.92 -4.53
CA SER A 108 7.45 11.73 -3.36
C SER A 108 6.53 10.53 -3.55
N MET A 109 5.96 10.35 -4.75
CA MET A 109 5.14 9.20 -5.11
C MET A 109 5.94 7.89 -5.02
N VAL A 110 7.19 7.89 -5.52
CA VAL A 110 8.11 6.75 -5.39
C VAL A 110 8.33 6.39 -3.92
N ILE A 111 8.70 7.35 -3.08
CA ILE A 111 8.96 7.10 -1.66
C ILE A 111 7.71 6.54 -0.96
N LEU A 112 6.54 7.12 -1.18
CA LEU A 112 5.28 6.67 -0.58
C LEU A 112 4.88 5.27 -1.06
N SER A 113 5.10 4.96 -2.34
CA SER A 113 4.85 3.63 -2.89
C SER A 113 5.76 2.55 -2.26
N LEU A 114 7.03 2.87 -1.99
CA LEU A 114 7.95 1.97 -1.31
C LEU A 114 7.55 1.74 0.15
N ILE A 115 7.15 2.80 0.86
CA ILE A 115 6.62 2.71 2.24
C ILE A 115 5.39 1.79 2.25
N LEU A 116 4.49 1.96 1.27
CA LEU A 116 3.29 1.14 1.14
C LEU A 116 3.62 -0.34 0.87
N LEU A 117 4.58 -0.60 -0.02
CA LEU A 117 5.06 -1.94 -0.34
C LEU A 117 5.67 -2.63 0.89
N ILE A 118 6.55 -1.93 1.62
CA ILE A 118 7.21 -2.47 2.81
C ILE A 118 6.18 -2.70 3.92
N GLY A 119 5.30 -1.73 4.18
CA GLY A 119 4.26 -1.84 5.19
C GLY A 119 3.31 -3.01 4.93
N SER A 120 2.85 -3.16 3.69
CA SER A 120 1.96 -4.25 3.30
C SER A 120 2.61 -5.63 3.43
N GLY A 121 3.88 -5.75 3.04
CA GLY A 121 4.68 -6.97 3.19
C GLY A 121 4.90 -7.36 4.65
N LEU A 122 5.27 -6.39 5.51
CA LEU A 122 5.43 -6.60 6.94
C LEU A 122 4.10 -7.04 7.57
N TYR A 123 3.00 -6.35 7.26
CA TYR A 123 1.68 -6.70 7.77
C TYR A 123 1.26 -8.12 7.35
N ALA A 124 1.48 -8.48 6.08
CA ALA A 124 1.14 -9.80 5.56
C ALA A 124 1.99 -10.92 6.19
N ARG A 125 3.24 -10.62 6.60
CA ARG A 125 4.16 -11.58 7.22
C ARG A 125 3.83 -11.86 8.69
N PHE A 126 3.46 -10.82 9.45
CA PHE A 126 3.22 -10.94 10.90
C PHE A 126 1.76 -11.15 11.28
N THR A 127 0.83 -11.13 10.32
CA THR A 127 -0.59 -11.43 10.55
C THR A 127 -0.89 -12.92 10.27
N PRO A 128 -1.48 -13.66 11.24
CA PRO A 128 -1.84 -15.06 11.05
C PRO A 128 -2.84 -15.29 9.91
N THR A 129 -2.78 -16.47 9.29
CA THR A 129 -3.79 -16.90 8.31
C THR A 129 -5.09 -17.25 9.04
N PRO A 130 -6.28 -16.80 8.58
CA PRO A 130 -7.55 -17.11 9.24
C PRO A 130 -7.73 -18.61 9.46
N THR A 131 -8.25 -18.97 10.64
CA THR A 131 -8.36 -20.37 11.12
C THR A 131 -9.17 -21.27 10.19
N GLU A 132 -10.12 -20.73 9.41
CA GLU A 132 -10.88 -21.49 8.42
C GLU A 132 -10.00 -22.10 7.31
N GLN A 133 -8.99 -21.37 6.84
CA GLN A 133 -8.05 -21.84 5.82
C GLN A 133 -7.13 -22.96 6.35
N ARG A 134 -6.98 -23.09 7.67
CA ARG A 134 -6.21 -24.15 8.32
C ARG A 134 -6.96 -25.48 8.35
N LYS A 135 -8.31 -25.47 8.25
CA LYS A 135 -9.11 -26.69 8.22
C LYS A 135 -9.17 -27.37 6.85
N LEU A 136 -8.80 -26.65 5.79
CA LEU A 136 -8.81 -27.13 4.40
C LEU A 136 -7.43 -27.62 3.90
N ARG A 137 -6.40 -27.57 4.75
CA ARG A 137 -5.03 -28.03 4.48
C ARG A 137 -4.66 -29.14 5.44
#